data_AF-A0A2V5R726-F1
#
_entry.id   AF-A0A2V5R726-F1
#
_cell.length_a   1.000
_cell.length_b   1.000
_cell.length_c   1.000
_cell.angle_alpha   90.00
_cell.angle_beta   90.00
_cell.angle_gamma   90.00
#
_symmetry.space_group_name_H-M   'P 1'
#
loop_
_entity.id
_entity.type
_entity.pdbx_description
1 polymer ?
#
loop_
_entity_poly.entity_id
_entity_poly.type
_entity_poly.pdbx_seq_one_letter_code
_entity_poly.pdbx_strand_id
1 'polypeptide(L)'
;MEQLNSRIERAVTDGFLMASSAKNIRALLAGARSDLYFRSVNELVDAAEWKEINDRFYQTLAFGTGGIRGRTIGKIVTMAERGNARAGERPQFPCVGTNAMNFFNVNRATRGLVAYLQAWNRSQSTSAKPRIVIAHDPRFFSKEFAELAARIAAENGCDAFVFDGPRSVPELSFAVRYLRASAGVVITASHNPPSDNGYKVYYGDGAQVIEPHASGIIAKVNAITTESFTPLPKDQRGKVTTIGRDIDHAYMRRLDTLILDPRVIREAKSLRIIYTPLHGTGSVIIKPM
;
A
#
# COMPACT_ATOMS: atom_id res chain seq x y z
N MET A 1 24.39 -17.90 -3.77
CA MET A 1 23.58 -18.21 -2.57
C MET A 1 24.43 -18.73 -1.42
N GLU A 2 25.24 -19.76 -1.61
CA GLU A 2 26.06 -20.36 -0.54
C GLU A 2 27.04 -19.36 0.12
N GLN A 3 27.79 -18.59 -0.68
CA GLN A 3 28.67 -17.53 -0.19
C GLN A 3 27.94 -16.41 0.58
N LEU A 4 26.71 -16.08 0.19
CA LEU A 4 25.88 -15.10 0.91
C LEU A 4 25.47 -15.65 2.28
N ASN A 5 25.01 -16.90 2.32
CA ASN A 5 24.58 -17.56 3.56
C ASN A 5 25.73 -17.67 4.57
N SER A 6 26.93 -18.06 4.13
CA SER A 6 28.10 -18.15 5.01
C SER A 6 28.44 -16.79 5.66
N ARG A 7 28.34 -15.70 4.90
CA ARG A 7 28.59 -14.34 5.43
C ARG A 7 27.50 -13.86 6.37
N ILE A 8 26.24 -14.17 6.08
CA ILE A 8 25.11 -13.94 6.99
C ILE A 8 25.32 -14.70 8.30
N GLU A 9 25.74 -15.96 8.25
CA GLU A 9 26.00 -16.78 9.45
C GLU A 9 27.12 -16.21 10.30
N ARG A 10 28.24 -15.86 9.67
CA ARG A 10 29.35 -15.19 10.36
C ARG A 10 28.89 -13.89 11.03
N ALA A 11 28.15 -13.04 10.33
CA ALA A 11 27.65 -11.79 10.89
C ALA A 11 26.67 -11.99 12.06
N VAL A 12 25.92 -13.10 12.09
CA VAL A 12 25.08 -13.47 13.26
C VAL A 12 25.96 -13.91 14.42
N THR A 13 26.95 -14.79 14.19
CA THR A 13 27.90 -15.25 15.20
C THR A 13 28.67 -14.09 15.84
N ASP A 14 29.09 -13.13 15.02
CA ASP A 14 29.85 -11.94 15.44
C ASP A 14 28.96 -10.86 16.09
N GLY A 15 27.63 -11.06 16.12
CA GLY A 15 26.68 -10.14 16.76
C GLY A 15 26.29 -8.91 15.95
N PHE A 16 26.72 -8.80 14.69
CA PHE A 16 26.37 -7.67 13.80
C PHE A 16 24.96 -7.80 13.21
N LEU A 17 24.52 -9.02 12.91
CA LEU A 17 23.23 -9.30 12.29
C LEU A 17 22.32 -10.05 13.28
N MET A 18 21.08 -9.61 13.45
CA MET A 18 20.12 -10.30 14.30
C MET A 18 19.74 -11.66 13.70
N ALA A 19 19.55 -12.68 14.54
CA ALA A 19 19.08 -13.99 14.10
C ALA A 19 17.72 -13.91 13.37
N SER A 20 16.83 -13.01 13.80
CA SER A 20 15.55 -12.76 13.13
C SER A 20 15.73 -12.17 11.73
N SER A 21 16.66 -11.22 11.56
CA SER A 21 17.02 -10.65 10.25
C SER A 21 17.53 -11.74 9.30
N ALA A 22 18.47 -12.57 9.76
CA ALA A 22 18.99 -13.68 8.96
C ALA A 22 17.89 -14.68 8.55
N LYS A 23 16.98 -15.02 9.48
CA LYS A 23 15.82 -15.87 9.17
C LYS A 23 14.92 -15.26 8.09
N ASN A 24 14.59 -13.98 8.22
CA ASN A 24 13.68 -13.29 7.31
C ASN A 24 14.31 -13.07 5.92
N ILE A 25 15.61 -12.82 5.84
CA ILE A 25 16.36 -12.78 4.57
C ILE A 25 16.23 -14.13 3.85
N ARG A 26 16.55 -15.24 4.53
CA ARG A 26 16.48 -16.58 3.92
C ARG A 26 15.06 -16.90 3.44
N ALA A 27 14.05 -16.60 4.26
CA ALA A 27 12.64 -16.81 3.89
C ALA A 27 12.24 -16.00 2.65
N LEU A 28 12.65 -14.73 2.57
CA LEU A 28 12.37 -13.89 1.40
C LEU A 28 13.06 -14.43 0.15
N LEU A 29 14.35 -14.77 0.23
CA LEU A 29 15.13 -15.25 -0.92
C LEU A 29 14.66 -16.61 -1.43
N ALA A 30 14.21 -17.51 -0.54
CA ALA A 30 13.67 -18.81 -0.94
C ALA A 30 12.37 -18.71 -1.75
N GLY A 31 11.56 -17.68 -1.53
CA GLY A 31 10.29 -17.44 -2.23
C GLY A 31 10.36 -16.41 -3.36
N ALA A 32 11.56 -15.87 -3.63
CA ALA A 32 11.78 -14.76 -4.56
C ALA A 32 11.50 -15.16 -6.01
N ARG A 33 10.76 -14.31 -6.74
CA ARG A 33 10.56 -14.45 -8.20
C ARG A 33 11.51 -13.57 -9.03
N SER A 34 12.23 -12.66 -8.37
CA SER A 34 13.16 -11.74 -9.00
C SER A 34 14.51 -11.81 -8.31
N ASP A 35 15.58 -11.70 -9.09
CA ASP A 35 16.95 -11.58 -8.63
C ASP A 35 17.22 -10.26 -7.88
N LEU A 36 16.34 -9.26 -7.99
CA LEU A 36 16.41 -7.97 -7.28
C LEU A 36 16.62 -8.17 -5.78
N TYR A 37 15.88 -9.09 -5.16
CA TYR A 37 15.99 -9.35 -3.73
C TYR A 37 17.38 -9.88 -3.37
N PHE A 38 17.89 -10.82 -4.15
CA PHE A 38 19.23 -11.37 -3.95
C PHE A 38 20.29 -10.29 -4.15
N ARG A 39 20.25 -9.54 -5.26
CA ARG A 39 21.24 -8.49 -5.56
C ARG A 39 21.27 -7.42 -4.49
N SER A 40 20.11 -6.90 -4.08
CA SER A 40 20.04 -5.87 -3.04
C SER A 40 20.55 -6.36 -1.68
N VAL A 41 20.20 -7.58 -1.27
CA VAL A 41 20.72 -8.14 0.00
C VAL A 41 22.22 -8.38 -0.09
N ASN A 42 22.69 -8.94 -1.20
CA ASN A 42 24.10 -9.23 -1.40
C ASN A 42 24.94 -7.95 -1.37
N GLU A 43 24.52 -6.87 -2.05
CA GLU A 43 25.22 -5.58 -2.01
C GLU A 43 25.35 -5.01 -0.59
N LEU A 44 24.29 -5.07 0.23
CA LEU A 44 24.36 -4.60 1.62
C LEU A 44 25.27 -5.47 2.48
N VAL A 45 25.27 -6.79 2.27
CA VAL A 45 26.15 -7.73 2.97
C VAL A 45 27.61 -7.53 2.57
N ASP A 46 27.89 -7.33 1.28
CA ASP A 46 29.22 -7.06 0.73
C ASP A 46 29.81 -5.77 1.34
N ALA A 47 28.96 -4.75 1.54
CA ALA A 47 29.33 -3.48 2.15
C ALA A 47 29.28 -3.49 3.70
N ALA A 48 28.96 -4.63 4.34
CA ALA A 48 28.81 -4.75 5.80
C ALA A 48 27.80 -3.77 6.42
N GLU A 49 26.72 -3.43 5.70
CA GLU A 49 25.68 -2.49 6.12
C GLU A 49 24.66 -3.11 7.09
N TRP A 50 25.16 -3.76 8.15
CA TRP A 50 24.38 -4.60 9.06
C TRP A 50 23.25 -3.87 9.77
N LYS A 51 23.44 -2.58 10.09
CA LYS A 51 22.39 -1.75 10.71
C LYS A 51 21.21 -1.57 9.76
N GLU A 52 21.47 -1.25 8.50
CA GLU A 52 20.41 -1.10 7.50
C GLU A 52 19.75 -2.45 7.18
N ILE A 53 20.52 -3.55 7.14
CA ILE A 53 19.96 -4.89 7.00
C ILE A 53 19.06 -5.22 8.19
N ASN A 54 19.49 -4.96 9.43
CA ASN A 54 18.66 -5.18 10.60
C ASN A 54 17.36 -4.36 10.52
N ASP A 55 17.42 -3.06 10.24
CA ASP A 55 16.25 -2.18 10.06
C ASP A 55 15.22 -2.78 9.05
N ARG A 56 15.71 -3.38 7.97
CA ARG A 56 14.90 -3.94 6.87
C ARG A 56 14.33 -5.33 7.14
N PHE A 57 14.98 -6.12 7.99
CA PHE A 57 14.71 -7.56 8.09
C PHE A 57 14.43 -8.07 9.50
N TYR A 58 14.60 -7.29 10.57
CA TYR A 58 14.43 -7.80 11.94
C TYR A 58 13.05 -8.40 12.22
N GLN A 59 12.02 -7.94 11.48
CA GLN A 59 10.68 -8.49 11.50
C GLN A 59 10.02 -8.44 10.11
N THR A 60 8.80 -8.95 10.02
CA THR A 60 7.92 -8.72 8.88
C THR A 60 7.04 -7.51 9.18
N LEU A 61 6.82 -6.63 8.20
CA LEU A 61 6.09 -5.38 8.41
C LEU A 61 4.69 -5.65 8.97
N ALA A 62 4.45 -5.20 10.20
CA ALA A 62 3.23 -5.51 10.93
C ALA A 62 2.01 -4.80 10.31
N PHE A 63 0.94 -5.57 10.06
CA PHE A 63 -0.37 -5.01 9.72
C PHE A 63 -1.08 -4.67 11.03
N GLY A 64 -1.30 -3.38 11.27
CA GLY A 64 -2.06 -2.89 12.43
C GLY A 64 -3.54 -2.69 12.11
N THR A 65 -4.30 -2.18 13.09
CA THR A 65 -5.74 -1.88 12.93
C THR A 65 -6.01 -0.94 11.75
N GLY A 66 -5.10 -0.02 11.45
CA GLY A 66 -5.24 0.91 10.35
C GLY A 66 -4.60 0.51 9.02
N GLY A 67 -3.94 -0.66 8.94
CA GLY A 67 -3.13 -1.11 7.80
C GLY A 67 -1.62 -1.20 8.08
N ILE A 68 -0.79 -1.13 7.03
CA ILE A 68 0.69 -1.13 7.12
C ILE A 68 1.25 0.25 6.81
N ARG A 69 2.36 0.60 7.46
CA ARG A 69 3.16 1.79 7.15
C ARG A 69 4.63 1.46 7.36
N GLY A 70 5.49 1.88 6.44
CA GLY A 70 6.92 1.68 6.58
C GLY A 70 7.71 2.43 5.53
N ARG A 71 9.03 2.35 5.68
CA ARG A 71 9.97 2.91 4.73
C ARG A 71 9.84 2.20 3.38
N THR A 72 9.72 2.97 2.29
CA THR A 72 9.71 2.46 0.91
C THR A 72 11.01 2.77 0.16
N ILE A 73 11.82 3.73 0.64
CA ILE A 73 13.18 4.00 0.14
C ILE A 73 14.16 3.83 1.29
N GLY A 74 15.10 2.90 1.18
CA GLY A 74 16.11 2.63 2.22
C GLY A 74 16.98 3.84 2.57
N LYS A 75 17.61 3.83 3.75
CA LYS A 75 18.62 4.86 4.08
C LYS A 75 19.83 4.72 3.14
N ILE A 76 20.12 3.47 2.75
CA ILE A 76 21.14 3.11 1.78
C ILE A 76 20.45 2.54 0.56
N VAL A 77 20.39 3.29 -0.54
CA VAL A 77 19.79 2.80 -1.78
C VAL A 77 20.83 1.99 -2.55
N THR A 78 20.61 0.68 -2.66
CA THR A 78 21.51 -0.24 -3.40
C THR A 78 21.51 0.08 -4.89
N MET A 79 22.53 -0.36 -5.62
CA MET A 79 22.56 -0.23 -7.08
C MET A 79 21.43 -1.03 -7.71
N ALA A 80 21.13 -2.21 -7.18
CA ALA A 80 19.99 -3.01 -7.60
C ALA A 80 18.65 -2.27 -7.46
N GLU A 81 18.42 -1.57 -6.34
CA GLU A 81 17.19 -0.79 -6.10
C GLU A 81 17.14 0.49 -6.94
N ARG A 82 18.28 1.17 -7.07
CA ARG A 82 18.42 2.40 -7.85
C ARG A 82 18.09 2.18 -9.31
N GLY A 83 18.58 1.08 -9.88
CA GLY A 83 18.48 0.82 -11.31
C GLY A 83 19.08 1.97 -12.11
N ASN A 84 18.31 2.54 -13.04
CA ASN A 84 18.77 3.64 -13.90
C ASN A 84 18.59 5.05 -13.30
N ALA A 85 18.08 5.18 -12.08
CA ALA A 85 17.85 6.48 -11.45
C ALA A 85 19.16 7.17 -11.03
N ARG A 86 19.21 8.50 -11.08
CA ARG A 86 20.39 9.26 -10.61
C ARG A 86 20.43 9.33 -9.08
N ALA A 87 21.60 9.67 -8.53
CA ALA A 87 21.73 9.92 -7.11
C ALA A 87 20.83 11.09 -6.66
N GLY A 88 20.07 10.89 -5.58
CA GLY A 88 19.12 11.88 -5.06
C GLY A 88 17.72 11.82 -5.70
N GLU A 89 17.54 11.08 -6.80
CA GLU A 89 16.23 10.81 -7.38
C GLU A 89 15.54 9.62 -6.69
N ARG A 90 14.25 9.46 -6.96
CA ARG A 90 13.52 8.25 -6.54
C ARG A 90 14.16 7.01 -7.20
N PRO A 91 14.48 5.94 -6.45
CA PRO A 91 14.97 4.71 -7.05
C PRO A 91 13.95 4.08 -8.01
N GLN A 92 14.44 3.23 -8.90
CA GLN A 92 13.58 2.48 -9.81
C GLN A 92 12.69 1.48 -9.07
N PHE A 93 13.21 0.87 -8.00
CA PHE A 93 12.50 -0.12 -7.19
C PHE A 93 12.39 0.32 -5.73
N PRO A 94 11.30 -0.06 -5.04
CA PRO A 94 11.19 0.16 -3.61
C PRO A 94 12.20 -0.71 -2.85
N CYS A 95 12.51 -0.28 -1.63
CA CYS A 95 13.40 -0.94 -0.69
C CYS A 95 13.08 -2.44 -0.51
N VAL A 96 14.09 -3.28 -0.67
CA VAL A 96 14.02 -4.70 -0.35
C VAL A 96 14.12 -4.86 1.17
N GLY A 97 13.18 -5.59 1.75
CA GLY A 97 13.09 -5.81 3.19
C GLY A 97 11.75 -6.40 3.61
N THR A 98 11.74 -7.36 4.53
CA THR A 98 10.49 -7.89 5.09
C THR A 98 9.77 -6.84 5.95
N ASN A 99 10.51 -5.92 6.56
CA ASN A 99 10.04 -4.75 7.32
C ASN A 99 10.04 -3.44 6.50
N ALA A 100 9.71 -3.51 5.21
CA ALA A 100 9.67 -2.34 4.33
C ALA A 100 8.35 -2.27 3.54
N MET A 101 7.90 -1.08 3.19
CA MET A 101 6.75 -0.90 2.30
C MET A 101 7.19 -1.11 0.85
N ASN A 102 6.83 -2.27 0.28
CA ASN A 102 7.28 -2.71 -1.04
C ASN A 102 6.24 -3.65 -1.69
N PHE A 103 6.55 -4.15 -2.89
CA PHE A 103 5.65 -5.02 -3.64
C PHE A 103 5.28 -6.31 -2.88
N PHE A 104 6.23 -6.91 -2.15
CA PHE A 104 5.97 -8.08 -1.31
C PHE A 104 4.90 -7.79 -0.24
N ASN A 105 5.04 -6.70 0.51
CA ASN A 105 4.11 -6.35 1.59
C ASN A 105 2.75 -5.87 1.05
N VAL A 106 2.70 -5.16 -0.08
CA VAL A 106 1.43 -4.78 -0.76
C VAL A 106 0.68 -6.00 -1.27
N ASN A 107 1.40 -6.97 -1.83
CA ASN A 107 0.85 -8.25 -2.25
C ASN A 107 0.25 -9.00 -1.06
N ARG A 108 1.01 -9.12 0.04
CA ARG A 108 0.56 -9.75 1.28
C ARG A 108 -0.72 -9.10 1.82
N ALA A 109 -0.71 -7.77 1.95
CA ALA A 109 -1.84 -6.99 2.46
C ALA A 109 -3.09 -7.19 1.60
N THR A 110 -2.95 -7.10 0.28
CA THR A 110 -4.08 -7.21 -0.65
C THR A 110 -4.68 -8.61 -0.67
N ARG A 111 -3.85 -9.66 -0.71
CA ARG A 111 -4.35 -11.05 -0.65
C ARG A 111 -5.04 -11.34 0.67
N GLY A 112 -4.48 -10.86 1.78
CA GLY A 112 -5.10 -11.00 3.10
C GLY A 112 -6.46 -10.31 3.17
N LEU A 113 -6.58 -9.09 2.64
CA LEU A 113 -7.85 -8.36 2.54
C LEU A 113 -8.89 -9.12 1.70
N VAL A 114 -8.52 -9.58 0.50
CA VAL A 114 -9.46 -10.31 -0.38
C VAL A 114 -9.91 -11.62 0.27
N ALA A 115 -8.99 -12.39 0.85
CA ALA A 115 -9.31 -13.62 1.56
C ALA A 115 -10.22 -13.38 2.77
N TYR A 116 -10.03 -12.26 3.47
CA TYR A 116 -10.91 -11.83 4.55
C TYR A 116 -12.31 -11.52 4.04
N LEU A 117 -12.44 -10.65 3.02
CA LEU A 117 -13.74 -10.24 2.47
C LEU A 117 -14.54 -11.43 1.93
N GLN A 118 -13.88 -12.39 1.25
CA GLN A 118 -14.53 -13.61 0.80
C GLN A 118 -15.02 -14.49 1.95
N ALA A 119 -14.20 -14.65 3.00
CA ALA A 119 -14.61 -15.42 4.18
C ALA A 119 -15.76 -14.72 4.93
N TRP A 120 -15.70 -13.40 5.04
CA TRP A 120 -16.75 -12.60 5.65
C TRP A 120 -18.06 -12.71 4.88
N ASN A 121 -18.06 -12.52 3.55
CA ASN A 121 -19.26 -12.69 2.72
C ASN A 121 -19.88 -14.07 2.89
N ARG A 122 -19.07 -15.14 2.93
CA ARG A 122 -19.57 -16.50 3.22
C ARG A 122 -20.23 -16.60 4.59
N SER A 123 -19.64 -16.01 5.63
CA SER A 123 -20.25 -16.00 6.98
C SER A 123 -21.58 -15.25 7.04
N GLN A 124 -21.78 -14.29 6.14
CA GLN A 124 -23.02 -13.51 6.00
C GLN A 124 -23.97 -14.11 4.95
N SER A 125 -23.75 -15.36 4.51
CA SER A 125 -24.52 -16.03 3.46
C SER A 125 -24.68 -15.20 2.17
N THR A 126 -23.69 -14.37 1.87
CA THR A 126 -23.68 -13.48 0.72
C THR A 126 -22.82 -14.08 -0.40
N SER A 127 -23.43 -14.31 -1.57
CA SER A 127 -22.74 -14.83 -2.76
C SER A 127 -22.07 -13.74 -3.61
N ALA A 128 -22.20 -12.46 -3.23
CA ALA A 128 -21.65 -11.36 -3.99
C ALA A 128 -20.10 -11.40 -4.01
N LYS A 129 -19.54 -11.23 -5.21
CA LYS A 129 -18.11 -11.00 -5.39
C LYS A 129 -17.72 -9.73 -4.63
N PRO A 130 -16.66 -9.76 -3.79
CA PRO A 130 -16.22 -8.56 -3.08
C PRO A 130 -15.71 -7.52 -4.08
N ARG A 131 -15.92 -6.25 -3.72
CA ARG A 131 -15.46 -5.11 -4.51
C ARG A 131 -14.63 -4.19 -3.63
N ILE A 132 -13.53 -3.67 -4.14
CA ILE A 132 -12.71 -2.68 -3.43
C ILE A 132 -12.51 -1.42 -4.25
N VAL A 133 -12.44 -0.27 -3.58
CA VAL A 133 -12.00 1.00 -4.19
C VAL A 133 -10.58 1.29 -3.75
N ILE A 134 -9.71 1.69 -4.67
CA ILE A 134 -8.29 1.94 -4.43
C ILE A 134 -7.97 3.37 -4.82
N ALA A 135 -7.47 4.14 -3.84
CA ALA A 135 -6.93 5.46 -4.01
C ALA A 135 -5.44 5.47 -3.60
N HIS A 136 -4.74 6.53 -3.99
CA HIS A 136 -3.37 6.74 -3.57
C HIS A 136 -3.08 8.23 -3.44
N ASP A 137 -2.03 8.58 -2.70
CA ASP A 137 -1.48 9.94 -2.66
C ASP A 137 -0.32 10.09 -3.67
N PRO A 138 0.29 11.27 -3.86
CA PRO A 138 1.32 11.48 -4.88
C PRO A 138 2.73 11.06 -4.43
N ARG A 139 2.88 10.31 -3.32
CA ARG A 139 4.20 9.86 -2.85
C ARG A 139 4.83 8.87 -3.82
N PHE A 140 6.14 8.68 -3.64
CA PHE A 140 6.90 7.66 -4.35
C PHE A 140 6.28 6.27 -4.20
N PHE A 141 6.13 5.59 -5.35
CA PHE A 141 5.58 4.23 -5.49
C PHE A 141 4.07 4.11 -5.21
N SER A 142 3.39 5.18 -4.81
CA SER A 142 1.96 5.13 -4.46
C SER A 142 1.09 4.65 -5.63
N LYS A 143 1.38 5.11 -6.85
CA LYS A 143 0.69 4.70 -8.07
C LYS A 143 0.92 3.22 -8.37
N GLU A 144 2.18 2.78 -8.37
CA GLU A 144 2.56 1.40 -8.68
C GLU A 144 2.02 0.41 -7.64
N PHE A 145 1.95 0.80 -6.37
CA PHE A 145 1.32 0.01 -5.32
C PHE A 145 -0.20 -0.07 -5.47
N ALA A 146 -0.86 1.00 -5.92
CA ALA A 146 -2.29 0.97 -6.20
C ALA A 146 -2.62 0.05 -7.39
N GLU A 147 -1.83 0.13 -8.47
CA GLU A 147 -1.94 -0.75 -9.64
C GLU A 147 -1.67 -2.21 -9.28
N LEU A 148 -0.63 -2.47 -8.46
CA LEU A 148 -0.34 -3.80 -7.95
C LEU A 148 -1.49 -4.36 -7.12
N ALA A 149 -2.02 -3.57 -6.18
CA ALA A 149 -3.15 -3.97 -5.34
C ALA A 149 -4.39 -4.29 -6.18
N ALA A 150 -4.68 -3.48 -7.21
CA ALA A 150 -5.80 -3.72 -8.12
C ALA A 150 -5.66 -5.03 -8.88
N ARG A 151 -4.47 -5.28 -9.46
CA ARG A 151 -4.17 -6.51 -10.19
C ARG A 151 -4.31 -7.73 -9.28
N ILE A 152 -3.70 -7.68 -8.10
CA ILE A 152 -3.74 -8.80 -7.14
C ILE A 152 -5.18 -9.05 -6.67
N ALA A 153 -5.97 -8.01 -6.42
CA ALA A 153 -7.36 -8.17 -6.05
C ALA A 153 -8.15 -8.89 -7.14
N ALA A 154 -8.01 -8.46 -8.39
CA ALA A 154 -8.63 -9.09 -9.55
C ALA A 154 -8.19 -10.55 -9.72
N GLU A 155 -6.89 -10.82 -9.65
CA GLU A 155 -6.33 -12.18 -9.75
C GLU A 155 -6.81 -13.13 -8.64
N ASN A 156 -7.27 -12.60 -7.51
CA ASN A 156 -7.83 -13.35 -6.39
C ASN A 156 -9.36 -13.30 -6.33
N GLY A 157 -10.04 -12.83 -7.39
CA GLY A 157 -11.50 -12.89 -7.51
C GLY A 157 -12.25 -11.74 -6.83
N CYS A 158 -11.63 -10.56 -6.75
CA CYS A 158 -12.24 -9.33 -6.21
C CYS A 158 -12.24 -8.24 -7.28
N ASP A 159 -13.37 -7.57 -7.50
CA ASP A 159 -13.42 -6.43 -8.41
C ASP A 159 -12.72 -5.22 -7.76
N ALA A 160 -11.91 -4.49 -8.54
CA ALA A 160 -11.18 -3.33 -8.07
C ALA A 160 -11.55 -2.10 -8.89
N PHE A 161 -11.98 -1.03 -8.22
CA PHE A 161 -12.07 0.31 -8.79
C PHE A 161 -10.81 1.08 -8.40
N VAL A 162 -10.09 1.65 -9.36
CA VAL A 162 -8.83 2.36 -9.09
C VAL A 162 -8.93 3.76 -9.64
N PHE A 163 -8.61 4.77 -8.84
CA PHE A 163 -8.57 6.13 -9.35
C PHE A 163 -7.42 6.33 -10.35
N ASP A 164 -7.65 7.14 -11.39
CA ASP A 164 -6.68 7.46 -12.46
C ASP A 164 -5.48 8.33 -12.03
N GLY A 165 -5.30 8.55 -10.73
CA GLY A 165 -4.36 9.49 -10.12
C GLY A 165 -4.66 9.76 -8.64
N PRO A 166 -3.98 10.74 -8.00
CA PRO A 166 -4.02 10.91 -6.55
C PRO A 166 -5.38 11.36 -6.00
N ARG A 167 -6.00 10.61 -5.08
CA ARG A 167 -7.28 10.97 -4.45
C ARG A 167 -7.18 11.03 -2.94
N SER A 168 -7.98 11.92 -2.36
CA SER A 168 -8.01 12.14 -0.92
C SER A 168 -8.69 10.97 -0.18
N VAL A 169 -8.32 10.77 1.09
CA VAL A 169 -9.00 9.81 1.97
C VAL A 169 -10.52 10.03 2.06
N PRO A 170 -11.04 11.26 2.26
CA PRO A 170 -12.49 11.47 2.33
C PRO A 170 -13.20 11.15 1.01
N GLU A 171 -12.54 11.36 -0.13
CA GLU A 171 -13.07 10.98 -1.44
C GLU A 171 -13.07 9.46 -1.65
N LEU A 172 -12.03 8.75 -1.20
CA LEU A 172 -12.07 7.28 -1.13
C LEU A 172 -13.25 6.80 -0.28
N SER A 173 -13.41 7.37 0.92
CA SER A 173 -14.51 7.03 1.85
C SER A 173 -15.88 7.25 1.21
N PHE A 174 -16.05 8.36 0.47
CA PHE A 174 -17.24 8.59 -0.33
C PHE A 174 -17.42 7.54 -1.44
N ALA A 175 -16.38 7.29 -2.23
CA ALA A 175 -16.42 6.37 -3.37
C ALA A 175 -16.76 4.94 -2.96
N VAL A 176 -16.24 4.46 -1.82
CA VAL A 176 -16.59 3.15 -1.25
C VAL A 176 -18.10 3.02 -1.05
N ARG A 177 -18.72 4.01 -0.41
CA ARG A 177 -20.17 4.01 -0.18
C ARG A 177 -20.96 4.21 -1.48
N TYR A 178 -20.50 5.13 -2.32
CA TYR A 178 -21.15 5.47 -3.59
C TYR A 178 -21.20 4.28 -4.56
N LEU A 179 -20.11 3.53 -4.67
CA LEU A 179 -19.99 2.33 -5.51
C LEU A 179 -20.47 1.05 -4.80
N ARG A 180 -20.93 1.16 -3.55
CA ARG A 180 -21.33 0.03 -2.68
C ARG A 180 -20.24 -1.05 -2.64
N ALA A 181 -19.00 -0.62 -2.50
CA ALA A 181 -17.86 -1.51 -2.38
C ALA A 181 -17.78 -2.12 -0.98
N SER A 182 -17.18 -3.31 -0.89
CA SER A 182 -16.98 -4.03 0.38
C SER A 182 -15.89 -3.40 1.24
N ALA A 183 -14.89 -2.76 0.62
CA ALA A 183 -13.81 -2.06 1.30
C ALA A 183 -13.17 -0.97 0.43
N GLY A 184 -12.37 -0.12 1.07
CA GLY A 184 -11.47 0.82 0.43
C GLY A 184 -10.02 0.56 0.82
N VAL A 185 -9.10 0.88 -0.09
CA VAL A 185 -7.66 0.88 0.15
C VAL A 185 -7.12 2.25 -0.23
N VAL A 186 -6.38 2.90 0.66
CA VAL A 186 -5.58 4.08 0.31
C VAL A 186 -4.10 3.80 0.50
N ILE A 187 -3.33 4.01 -0.55
CA ILE A 187 -1.87 3.98 -0.50
C ILE A 187 -1.37 5.35 -0.06
N THR A 188 -0.95 5.45 1.21
CA THR A 188 -0.47 6.70 1.82
C THR A 188 0.20 6.47 3.18
N ALA A 189 1.27 7.20 3.45
CA ALA A 189 1.79 7.39 4.80
C ALA A 189 1.41 8.76 5.42
N SER A 190 0.37 9.41 4.90
CA SER A 190 -0.19 10.69 5.40
C SER A 190 0.82 11.84 5.35
N HIS A 191 1.41 12.23 6.49
CA HIS A 191 2.36 13.35 6.59
C HIS A 191 3.81 12.88 6.87
N ASN A 192 4.05 11.57 6.89
CA ASN A 192 5.39 11.00 7.04
C ASN A 192 6.36 11.51 5.95
N PRO A 193 7.68 11.37 6.12
CA PRO A 193 8.65 11.72 5.09
C PRO A 193 8.36 11.07 3.71
N PRO A 194 8.85 11.64 2.59
CA PRO A 194 8.65 11.08 1.25
C PRO A 194 9.21 9.66 1.07
N SER A 195 10.18 9.26 1.89
CA SER A 195 10.77 7.91 1.93
C SER A 195 9.84 6.85 2.52
N ASP A 196 8.69 7.25 3.08
CA ASP A 196 7.71 6.36 3.69
C ASP A 196 6.45 6.25 2.84
N ASN A 197 5.85 5.06 2.85
CA ASN A 197 4.54 4.83 2.26
C ASN A 197 3.72 3.88 3.15
N GLY A 198 2.47 3.65 2.80
CA GLY A 198 1.57 2.82 3.59
C GLY A 198 0.39 2.33 2.78
N TYR A 199 -0.34 1.39 3.36
CA TYR A 199 -1.55 0.79 2.81
C TYR A 199 -2.56 0.75 3.94
N LYS A 200 -3.65 1.51 3.81
CA LYS A 200 -4.69 1.60 4.83
C LYS A 200 -6.00 1.03 4.30
N VAL A 201 -6.74 0.32 5.15
CA VAL A 201 -8.01 -0.30 4.78
C VAL A 201 -9.18 0.41 5.43
N TYR A 202 -10.23 0.59 4.65
CA TYR A 202 -11.53 1.15 5.03
C TYR A 202 -12.59 0.10 4.76
N TYR A 203 -13.61 0.00 5.60
CA TYR A 203 -14.70 -0.96 5.40
C TYR A 203 -15.79 -0.39 4.49
N GLY A 204 -16.84 -1.17 4.20
CA GLY A 204 -17.92 -0.79 3.27
C GLY A 204 -18.75 0.42 3.71
N ASP A 205 -18.68 0.80 4.99
CA ASP A 205 -19.24 2.06 5.52
C ASP A 205 -18.37 3.29 5.18
N GLY A 206 -17.20 3.09 4.58
CA GLY A 206 -16.23 4.13 4.25
C GLY A 206 -15.40 4.60 5.44
N ALA A 207 -15.53 4.01 6.63
CA ALA A 207 -14.70 4.28 7.78
C ALA A 207 -13.44 3.41 7.78
N GLN A 208 -12.38 3.84 8.46
CA GLN A 208 -11.19 3.00 8.64
C GLN A 208 -11.58 1.73 9.40
N VAL A 209 -11.00 0.58 9.03
CA VAL A 209 -11.38 -0.71 9.65
C VAL A 209 -11.11 -0.69 11.16
N ILE A 210 -12.09 -1.18 11.91
CA ILE A 210 -12.03 -1.43 13.35
C ILE A 210 -12.39 -2.88 13.63
N GLU A 211 -12.41 -3.30 14.90
CA GLU A 211 -12.86 -4.64 15.26
C GLU A 211 -14.33 -4.88 14.91
N PRO A 212 -14.73 -6.11 14.54
CA PRO A 212 -13.90 -7.32 14.43
C PRO A 212 -13.15 -7.46 13.09
N HIS A 213 -13.34 -6.51 12.16
CA HIS A 213 -12.77 -6.58 10.81
C HIS A 213 -11.24 -6.46 10.82
N ALA A 214 -10.70 -5.59 11.68
CA ALA A 214 -9.27 -5.37 11.82
C ALA A 214 -8.52 -6.68 12.14
N SER A 215 -8.87 -7.37 13.24
CA SER A 215 -8.22 -8.63 13.61
C SER A 215 -8.41 -9.72 12.55
N GLY A 216 -9.58 -9.79 11.92
CA GLY A 216 -9.84 -10.73 10.83
C GLY A 216 -8.93 -10.53 9.61
N ILE A 217 -8.71 -9.28 9.20
CA ILE A 217 -7.79 -8.94 8.10
C ILE A 217 -6.36 -9.26 8.51
N ILE A 218 -5.94 -8.86 9.71
CA ILE A 218 -4.58 -9.13 10.24
C ILE A 218 -4.27 -10.62 10.19
N ALA A 219 -5.18 -11.46 10.66
CA ALA A 219 -4.99 -12.91 10.66
C ALA A 219 -4.78 -13.46 9.22
N LYS A 220 -5.55 -12.97 8.24
CA LYS A 220 -5.40 -13.38 6.83
C LYS A 220 -4.12 -12.86 6.20
N VAL A 221 -3.69 -11.65 6.52
CA VAL A 221 -2.42 -11.08 6.05
C VAL A 221 -1.24 -11.87 6.61
N ASN A 222 -1.24 -12.17 7.91
CA ASN A 222 -0.14 -12.89 8.57
C ASN A 222 -0.01 -14.35 8.12
N ALA A 223 -1.09 -14.96 7.61
CA ALA A 223 -1.06 -16.29 7.03
C ALA A 223 -0.32 -16.37 5.68
N ILE A 224 -0.06 -15.23 5.02
CA ILE A 224 0.61 -15.19 3.72
C ILE A 224 2.11 -14.97 3.92
N THR A 225 2.92 -16.01 3.70
CA THR A 225 4.36 -15.99 3.97
C THR A 225 5.24 -15.82 2.72
N THR A 226 4.65 -15.89 1.53
CA THR A 226 5.36 -15.83 0.24
C THR A 226 4.70 -14.87 -0.74
N GLU A 227 5.52 -14.22 -1.57
CA GLU A 227 5.06 -13.38 -2.67
C GLU A 227 4.37 -14.20 -3.77
N SER A 228 4.77 -15.46 -3.90
CA SER A 228 4.28 -16.36 -4.93
C SER A 228 2.84 -16.78 -4.66
N PHE A 229 2.01 -16.72 -5.71
CA PHE A 229 0.70 -17.34 -5.76
C PHE A 229 0.33 -17.69 -7.19
N THR A 230 -0.72 -18.50 -7.32
CA THR A 230 -1.35 -18.84 -8.59
C THR A 230 -2.63 -18.01 -8.70
N PRO A 231 -2.74 -17.10 -9.69
CA PRO A 231 -3.99 -16.41 -9.96
C PRO A 231 -5.14 -17.38 -10.23
N LEU A 232 -6.36 -16.98 -9.91
CA LEU A 232 -7.56 -17.75 -10.27
C LEU A 232 -7.68 -17.93 -11.80
N PRO A 233 -8.43 -18.94 -12.27
CA PRO A 233 -8.86 -19.05 -13.66
C PRO A 233 -9.51 -17.76 -14.17
N LYS A 234 -9.35 -17.42 -15.46
CA LYS A 234 -9.75 -16.11 -16.01
C LYS A 234 -11.23 -15.77 -15.77
N ASP A 235 -12.11 -16.76 -15.85
CA ASP A 235 -13.55 -16.70 -15.59
C ASP A 235 -13.92 -16.44 -14.12
N GLN A 236 -12.99 -16.72 -13.20
CA GLN A 236 -13.18 -16.52 -11.75
C GLN A 236 -12.50 -15.24 -11.23
N ARG A 237 -11.71 -14.55 -12.06
CA ARG A 237 -11.05 -13.29 -11.69
C ARG A 237 -12.07 -12.15 -11.50
N GLY A 238 -11.67 -11.15 -10.74
CA GLY A 238 -12.35 -9.86 -10.67
C GLY A 238 -11.99 -8.97 -11.86
N LYS A 239 -12.70 -7.85 -11.99
CA LYS A 239 -12.44 -6.81 -12.99
C LYS A 239 -11.71 -5.63 -12.35
N VAL A 240 -10.71 -5.08 -13.03
CA VAL A 240 -10.14 -3.76 -12.71
C VAL A 240 -10.85 -2.71 -13.53
N THR A 241 -11.39 -1.67 -12.88
CA THR A 241 -12.08 -0.54 -13.51
C THR A 241 -11.41 0.75 -13.07
N THR A 242 -10.97 1.56 -14.03
CA THR A 242 -10.43 2.89 -13.72
C THR A 242 -11.59 3.86 -13.47
N ILE A 243 -11.51 4.65 -12.41
CA ILE A 243 -12.47 5.68 -12.02
C ILE A 243 -11.77 7.04 -11.88
N GLY A 244 -12.53 8.13 -11.86
CA GLY A 244 -11.99 9.49 -11.79
C GLY A 244 -13.12 10.50 -11.81
N ARG A 245 -13.10 11.40 -12.79
CA ARG A 245 -13.94 12.60 -12.90
C ARG A 245 -15.42 12.42 -12.53
N ASP A 246 -16.06 11.32 -12.92
CA ASP A 246 -17.48 11.09 -12.58
C ASP A 246 -17.72 10.93 -11.07
N ILE A 247 -16.76 10.32 -10.37
CA ILE A 247 -16.75 10.19 -8.91
C ILE A 247 -16.42 11.54 -8.28
N ASP A 248 -15.43 12.26 -8.81
CA ASP A 248 -15.06 13.60 -8.35
C ASP A 248 -16.30 14.54 -8.41
N HIS A 249 -17.05 14.52 -9.51
CA HIS A 249 -18.28 15.30 -9.67
C HIS A 249 -19.39 14.86 -8.70
N ALA A 250 -19.57 13.56 -8.47
CA ALA A 250 -20.55 13.06 -7.51
C ALA A 250 -20.19 13.45 -6.07
N TYR A 251 -18.90 13.41 -5.74
CA TYR A 251 -18.37 13.84 -4.45
C TYR A 251 -18.61 15.33 -4.22
N MET A 252 -18.25 16.17 -5.19
CA MET A 252 -18.46 17.63 -5.10
C MET A 252 -19.94 17.99 -4.96
N ARG A 253 -20.83 17.39 -5.76
CA ARG A 253 -22.28 17.59 -5.59
C ARG A 253 -22.76 17.21 -4.19
N ARG A 254 -22.20 16.16 -3.60
CA ARG A 254 -22.54 15.79 -2.22
C ARG A 254 -22.01 16.81 -1.23
N LEU A 255 -20.79 17.31 -1.40
CA LEU A 255 -20.21 18.35 -0.55
C LEU A 255 -21.03 19.65 -0.57
N ASP A 256 -21.53 20.07 -1.73
CA ASP A 256 -22.36 21.28 -1.84
C ASP A 256 -23.61 21.22 -0.94
N THR A 257 -24.17 20.03 -0.76
CA THR A 257 -25.33 19.83 0.14
C THR A 257 -24.99 19.90 1.64
N LEU A 258 -23.70 19.94 2.01
CA LEU A 258 -23.23 20.03 3.39
C LEU A 258 -22.99 21.47 3.85
N ILE A 259 -23.12 22.45 2.94
CA ILE A 259 -23.01 23.88 3.28
C ILE A 259 -24.18 24.26 4.19
N LEU A 260 -23.88 24.60 5.45
CA LEU A 260 -24.89 24.89 6.46
C LEU A 260 -25.66 26.19 6.18
N ASP A 261 -24.96 27.26 5.83
CA ASP A 261 -25.57 28.52 5.40
C ASP A 261 -24.92 29.03 4.11
N PRO A 262 -25.53 28.75 2.95
CA PRO A 262 -25.05 29.24 1.67
C PRO A 262 -25.03 30.78 1.55
N ARG A 263 -25.76 31.52 2.40
CA ARG A 263 -25.77 32.99 2.36
C ARG A 263 -24.45 33.57 2.83
N VAL A 264 -23.86 33.01 3.89
CA VAL A 264 -22.56 33.47 4.43
C VAL A 264 -21.49 33.44 3.35
N ILE A 265 -21.45 32.38 2.53
CA ILE A 265 -20.52 32.28 1.41
C ILE A 265 -20.82 33.32 0.33
N ARG A 266 -22.10 33.54 -0.01
CA ARG A 266 -22.51 34.54 -1.02
C ARG A 266 -22.22 35.98 -0.59
N GLU A 267 -22.28 36.26 0.71
CA GLU A 267 -22.05 37.59 1.29
C GLU A 267 -20.56 37.90 1.49
N ALA A 268 -19.72 36.86 1.64
CA ALA A 268 -18.27 36.97 1.82
C ALA A 268 -17.49 37.36 0.53
N LYS A 269 -18.02 38.29 -0.26
CA LYS A 269 -17.47 38.69 -1.57
C LYS A 269 -16.05 39.28 -1.51
N SER A 270 -15.63 39.79 -0.36
CA SER A 270 -14.30 40.38 -0.15
C SER A 270 -13.31 39.45 0.57
N LEU A 271 -13.73 38.23 0.93
CA LEU A 271 -12.87 37.26 1.60
C LEU A 271 -11.79 36.77 0.64
N ARG A 272 -10.53 36.87 1.05
CA ARG A 272 -9.38 36.33 0.31
C ARG A 272 -8.93 35.04 0.99
N ILE A 273 -8.83 33.96 0.22
CA ILE A 273 -8.39 32.66 0.72
C ILE A 273 -7.08 32.30 0.01
N ILE A 274 -6.04 32.01 0.79
CA ILE A 274 -4.80 31.44 0.27
C ILE A 274 -4.79 29.96 0.61
N TYR A 275 -4.65 29.12 -0.41
CA TYR A 275 -4.59 27.68 -0.27
C TYR A 275 -3.33 27.13 -0.93
N THR A 276 -2.65 26.22 -0.24
CA THR A 276 -1.59 25.42 -0.81
C THR A 276 -1.88 23.95 -0.55
N PRO A 277 -1.82 23.08 -1.57
CA PRO A 277 -2.01 21.65 -1.37
C PRO A 277 -0.78 20.98 -0.73
N LEU A 278 0.34 21.69 -0.55
CA LEU A 278 1.62 21.14 -0.05
C LEU A 278 2.06 19.88 -0.83
N HIS A 279 1.82 19.87 -2.15
CA HIS A 279 1.98 18.72 -3.06
C HIS A 279 1.08 17.50 -2.76
N GLY A 280 0.09 17.63 -1.87
CA GLY A 280 -0.85 16.58 -1.51
C GLY A 280 -2.03 16.45 -2.46
N THR A 281 -2.92 15.52 -2.15
CA THR A 281 -4.10 15.16 -2.97
C THR A 281 -5.11 16.29 -3.18
N GLY A 282 -5.03 17.35 -2.35
CA GLY A 282 -5.86 18.53 -2.51
C GLY A 282 -5.63 19.28 -3.84
N SER A 283 -4.49 19.07 -4.52
CA SER A 283 -4.23 19.63 -5.85
C SER A 283 -5.16 19.10 -6.94
N VAL A 284 -5.89 18.01 -6.67
CA VAL A 284 -6.80 17.38 -7.64
C VAL A 284 -8.21 17.95 -7.54
N ILE A 285 -8.75 18.07 -6.33
CA ILE A 285 -10.13 18.53 -6.10
C ILE A 285 -10.23 20.03 -5.84
N ILE A 286 -9.27 20.61 -5.12
CA ILE A 286 -9.30 22.04 -4.82
C ILE A 286 -8.74 22.77 -6.04
N LYS A 287 -9.65 23.27 -6.88
CA LYS A 287 -9.28 24.14 -8.00
C LYS A 287 -8.70 25.45 -7.45
N PRO A 288 -7.62 25.98 -8.05
CA PRO A 288 -7.22 27.36 -7.80
C PRO A 288 -8.42 28.26 -8.11
N MET A 289 -8.77 29.13 -7.17
CA MET A 289 -9.66 30.26 -7.44
C MET A 289 -8.92 31.31 -8.28
#